data_AF-A0A958DIF1-F1
#
_entry.id   AF-A0A958DIF1-F1
#
_cell.length_a   1.000
_cell.length_b   1.000
_cell.length_c   1.000
_cell.angle_alpha   90.00
_cell.angle_beta   90.00
_cell.angle_gamma   90.00
#
_symmetry.space_group_name_H-M   'P 1'
#
loop_
_entity.id
_entity.type
_entity.pdbx_description
1 polymer ?
#
loop_
_entity_poly.entity_id
_entity_poly.type
_entity_poly.pdbx_seq_one_letter_code
_entity_poly.pdbx_strand_id
1 'polypeptide(L)'
;LTLYTFSKENWRRPMMEVSLLMKLLVSSLKSELDELMEKNVRLRAIGDLNDLPEFAREELLNAMERTRHNTGLNLNLALSYGSRT
;
A
#
# COMPACT_ATOMS: atom_id res chain seq x y z
N LEU A 1 -2.47 8.07 10.46
CA LEU A 1 -3.05 8.57 9.19
C LEU A 1 -3.46 7.36 8.36
N THR A 2 -4.65 7.38 7.75
CA THR A 2 -5.10 6.27 6.88
C THR A 2 -5.40 6.82 5.49
N LEU A 3 -4.75 6.28 4.46
CA LEU A 3 -4.97 6.66 3.07
C LEU A 3 -5.84 5.60 2.38
N TYR A 4 -6.99 6.03 1.88
CA TYR A 4 -7.87 5.18 1.10
C TYR A 4 -7.34 5.07 -0.32
N THR A 5 -6.69 3.94 -0.64
CA THR A 5 -5.89 3.83 -1.85
C THR A 5 -6.55 2.95 -2.91
N PHE A 6 -7.33 1.92 -2.57
CA PHE A 6 -8.11 1.14 -3.56
C PHE A 6 -9.37 0.50 -2.96
N SER A 7 -10.56 0.71 -3.56
CA SER A 7 -11.79 0.00 -3.20
C SER A 7 -11.94 -1.31 -3.96
N LYS A 8 -12.79 -2.23 -3.48
CA LYS A 8 -13.11 -3.44 -4.27
C LYS A 8 -13.77 -3.14 -5.62
N GLU A 9 -14.40 -1.98 -5.76
CA GLU A 9 -15.03 -1.55 -7.02
C GLU A 9 -14.00 -1.13 -8.06
N ASN A 10 -12.79 -0.72 -7.65
CA ASN A 10 -11.69 -0.42 -8.56
C ASN A 10 -11.22 -1.65 -9.35
N TRP A 11 -11.47 -2.87 -8.86
CA TRP A 11 -11.14 -4.12 -9.58
C TRP A 11 -12.04 -4.39 -10.79
N ARG A 12 -13.15 -3.65 -10.96
CA ARG A 12 -13.99 -3.72 -12.16
C ARG A 12 -13.43 -2.93 -13.34
N ARG A 13 -12.33 -2.17 -13.14
CA ARG A 13 -11.67 -1.41 -14.20
C ARG A 13 -10.83 -2.32 -15.11
N PRO A 14 -10.48 -1.87 -16.33
CA PRO A 14 -9.61 -2.63 -17.22
C PRO A 14 -8.28 -3.00 -16.54
N MET A 15 -7.84 -4.25 -16.72
CA MET A 15 -6.61 -4.80 -16.12
C MET A 15 -5.36 -3.92 -16.35
N MET A 16 -5.28 -3.26 -17.52
CA MET A 16 -4.19 -2.34 -17.84
C MET A 16 -4.15 -1.11 -16.93
N GLU A 17 -5.31 -0.54 -16.60
CA GLU A 17 -5.43 0.63 -15.73
C GLU A 17 -5.06 0.26 -14.29
N VAL A 18 -5.58 -0.87 -13.81
CA VAL A 18 -5.23 -1.42 -12.50
C VAL A 18 -3.72 -1.65 -12.40
N SER A 19 -3.11 -2.27 -13.42
CA SER A 19 -1.67 -2.51 -13.46
C SER A 19 -0.85 -1.22 -13.44
N LEU A 20 -1.26 -0.19 -14.18
CA LEU A 20 -0.58 1.11 -14.18
C LEU A 20 -0.63 1.77 -12.80
N LEU A 21 -1.79 1.74 -12.14
CA LEU A 21 -1.95 2.29 -10.80
C LEU A 21 -1.11 1.55 -9.77
N MET A 22 -1.03 0.22 -9.86
CA MET A 22 -0.17 -0.58 -8.98
C MET A 22 1.32 -0.28 -9.19
N LYS A 23 1.74 -0.03 -10.44
CA LYS A 23 3.12 0.43 -10.72
C LYS A 23 3.41 1.78 -10.09
N LEU A 24 2.45 2.71 -10.11
CA LEU A 24 2.59 4.00 -9.44
C LEU A 24 2.72 3.83 -7.92
N LEU A 25 1.87 2.99 -7.30
CA LEU A 25 1.96 2.67 -5.88
C LEU A 25 3.36 2.14 -5.51
N VAL A 26 3.87 1.17 -6.27
CA VAL A 26 5.21 0.62 -6.05
C VAL A 26 6.30 1.67 -6.21
N SER A 27 6.20 2.52 -7.24
CA SER A 27 7.17 3.58 -7.45
C SER A 27 7.20 4.56 -6.28
N SER A 28 6.04 5.00 -5.79
CA SER A 28 5.92 5.89 -4.64
C SER A 28 6.46 5.26 -3.37
N LEU A 29 6.11 3.99 -3.10
CA LEU A 29 6.64 3.26 -1.95
C LEU A 29 8.16 3.21 -1.98
N LYS A 30 8.77 2.90 -3.13
CA LYS A 30 10.22 2.85 -3.27
C LYS A 30 10.88 4.21 -3.06
N SER A 31 10.33 5.27 -3.64
CA SER A 31 10.92 6.61 -3.53
C SER A 31 10.78 7.21 -2.13
N GLU A 32 9.68 6.92 -1.43
CA GLU A 32 9.38 7.52 -0.12
C GLU A 32 9.89 6.67 1.05
N LEU A 33 10.31 5.42 0.84
CA LEU A 33 10.66 4.51 1.94
C LEU A 33 11.76 5.04 2.86
N ASP A 34 12.81 5.64 2.29
CA ASP A 34 13.91 6.18 3.10
C ASP A 34 13.46 7.42 3.88
N GLU A 35 12.58 8.24 3.30
CA GLU A 35 11.96 9.37 3.99
C GLU A 35 11.03 8.92 5.13
N LEU A 36 10.24 7.85 4.92
CA LEU A 36 9.42 7.24 5.97
C LEU A 36 10.27 6.74 7.13
N MET A 37 11.43 6.16 6.84
CA MET A 37 12.39 5.73 7.86
C MET A 37 12.98 6.91 8.63
N GLU A 38 13.45 7.94 7.93
CA GLU A 38 14.00 9.16 8.53
C GLU A 38 12.97 9.85 9.44
N LYS A 39 11.70 9.89 9.02
CA LYS A 39 10.60 10.48 9.78
C LYS A 39 10.02 9.57 10.87
N ASN A 40 10.62 8.39 11.12
CA ASN A 40 10.14 7.39 12.07
C ASN A 40 8.66 7.01 11.85
N VAL A 41 8.23 6.91 10.59
CA VAL A 41 6.87 6.53 10.20
C VAL A 41 6.79 5.02 10.04
N ARG A 42 5.81 4.39 10.67
CA ARG A 42 5.50 2.96 10.53
C ARG A 42 4.44 2.75 9.47
N LEU A 43 4.77 2.05 8.40
CA LEU A 43 3.83 1.67 7.35
C LEU A 43 3.03 0.43 7.77
N ARG A 44 1.73 0.45 7.52
CA ARG A 44 0.81 -0.67 7.71
C ARG A 44 -0.16 -0.71 6.53
N ALA A 45 -0.69 -1.89 6.23
CA ALA A 45 -1.74 -2.03 5.23
C ALA A 45 -2.94 -2.76 5.84
N ILE A 46 -4.15 -2.40 5.39
CA ILE A 46 -5.42 -3.00 5.77
C ILE A 46 -6.24 -3.32 4.52
N GLY A 47 -7.00 -4.42 4.55
CA GLY A 47 -7.81 -4.92 3.45
C GLY A 47 -7.28 -6.23 2.85
N ASP A 48 -7.72 -6.57 1.63
CA ASP A 48 -7.37 -7.85 0.99
C ASP A 48 -6.13 -7.70 0.11
N LEU A 49 -4.96 -8.00 0.69
CA LEU A 49 -3.68 -7.88 -0.01
C LEU A 49 -3.49 -8.97 -1.08
N ASN A 50 -4.31 -10.02 -1.11
CA ASN A 50 -4.22 -11.06 -2.14
C ASN A 50 -4.79 -10.61 -3.48
N ASP A 51 -5.66 -9.59 -3.48
CA ASP A 51 -6.18 -8.99 -4.71
C ASP A 51 -5.09 -8.17 -5.43
N LEU A 52 -4.02 -7.75 -4.73
CA LEU A 52 -2.91 -7.01 -5.32
C LEU A 52 -2.09 -7.91 -6.26
N PRO A 53 -1.63 -7.39 -7.42
CA PRO A 53 -0.61 -8.06 -8.21
C PRO A 53 0.62 -8.37 -7.36
N GLU A 54 1.23 -9.53 -7.62
CA GLU A 54 2.35 -10.06 -6.83
C GLU A 54 3.47 -9.03 -6.62
N PHE A 55 3.91 -8.37 -7.69
CA PHE A 55 4.96 -7.35 -7.63
C PHE A 55 4.61 -6.18 -6.68
N ALA A 56 3.34 -5.78 -6.59
CA ALA A 56 2.91 -4.69 -5.72
C ALA A 56 2.80 -5.15 -4.27
N ARG A 57 2.31 -6.37 -4.07
CA ARG A 57 2.22 -6.99 -2.75
C ARG A 57 3.59 -7.19 -2.11
N GLU A 58 4.56 -7.68 -2.86
CA GLU A 58 5.92 -7.92 -2.36
C GLU A 58 6.60 -6.63 -1.91
N GLU A 59 6.51 -5.57 -2.70
CA GLU A 59 7.10 -4.27 -2.39
C GLU A 59 6.44 -3.60 -1.18
N LEU A 60 5.12 -3.72 -1.08
CA LEU A 60 4.38 -3.27 0.11
C LEU A 60 4.83 -3.99 1.38
N LEU A 61 4.96 -5.32 1.31
CA LEU A 61 5.41 -6.12 2.45
C LEU A 61 6.86 -5.78 2.83
N ASN A 62 7.73 -5.55 1.85
CA ASN A 62 9.10 -5.11 2.10
C ASN A 62 9.16 -3.76 2.84
N ALA A 63 8.39 -2.77 2.37
CA ALA A 63 8.30 -1.47 3.02
C ALA A 63 7.72 -1.55 4.44
N MET A 64 6.71 -2.41 4.65
CA MET A 64 6.14 -2.66 5.98
C MET A 64 7.16 -3.31 6.93
N GLU A 65 7.96 -4.26 6.46
CA GLU A 65 8.98 -4.89 7.31
C GLU A 65 10.09 -3.90 7.66
N ARG A 66 10.58 -3.13 6.68
CA ARG A 66 11.61 -2.11 6.92
C ARG A 66 11.19 -1.07 7.96
N THR A 67 9.92 -0.67 7.94
CA THR A 67 9.37 0.34 8.87
C THR A 67 8.77 -0.27 10.15
N ARG A 68 8.83 -1.60 10.35
CA ARG A 68 8.13 -2.31 11.43
C ARG A 68 8.52 -1.84 12.84
N HIS A 69 9.78 -1.44 13.00
CA HIS A 69 10.34 -0.99 14.27
C HIS A 69 10.12 0.50 14.55
N ASN A 70 9.59 1.24 13.59
CA ASN A 70 9.31 2.66 13.77
C ASN A 70 8.16 2.84 14.77
N THR A 71 8.32 3.84 15.64
CA THR A 71 7.44 4.11 16.78
C THR A 71 6.67 5.42 16.67
N GLY A 72 6.93 6.19 15.61
CA GLY A 72 6.27 7.46 15.35
C GLY A 72 4.90 7.26 14.69
N LEU A 73 4.64 8.03 13.64
CA LEU A 73 3.33 8.04 12.98
C LEU A 73 3.03 6.68 12.36
N ASN A 74 1.82 6.16 12.59
CA ASN A 74 1.32 5.02 11.82
C ASN A 74 0.66 5.53 10.52
N LEU A 75 1.23 5.15 9.38
CA LEU A 75 0.65 5.35 8.05
C LEU A 75 -0.04 4.04 7.63
N ASN A 76 -1.35 4.04 7.56
CA ASN A 76 -2.15 2.87 7.17
C ASN A 76 -2.64 3.04 5.72
N LEU A 77 -2.30 2.11 4.83
CA LEU A 77 -2.84 2.03 3.48
C LEU A 77 -4.05 1.10 3.46
N ALA A 78 -5.22 1.62 3.08
CA ALA A 78 -6.41 0.79 2.86
C ALA A 78 -6.47 0.37 1.39
N LEU A 79 -6.15 -0.91 1.14
CA LEU A 79 -6.04 -1.51 -0.19
C LEU A 79 -7.06 -2.64 -0.34
N SER A 80 -7.76 -2.68 -1.46
CA SER A 80 -8.85 -3.64 -1.70
C SER A 80 -9.88 -3.64 -0.57
N TYR A 81 -10.08 -2.47 0.05
CA TYR A 81 -10.94 -2.33 1.21
C TYR A 81 -12.37 -2.10 0.72
N GLY A 82 -13.17 -3.17 0.73
CA GLY A 82 -14.61 -3.12 0.53
C GLY A 82 -15.32 -3.12 1.87
N SER A 83 -16.19 -2.13 2.10
CA SER A 83 -17.14 -2.17 3.22
C SER A 83 -18.04 -3.40 3.04
N ARG A 84 -17.81 -4.46 3.82
CA ARG A 84 -18.90 -5.39 4.14
C ARG A 84 -19.74 -4.67 5.19
N THR A 85 -20.93 -4.22 4.79
CA THR A 85 -22.07 -4.24 5.73
C THR A 85 -22.44 -5.69 6.02
#